data_AF-A0A1I5ANA3-F1
#
_entry.id   AF-A0A1I5ANA3-F1
#
_cell.length_a   1.000
_cell.length_b   1.000
_cell.length_c   1.000
_cell.angle_alpha   90.00
_cell.angle_beta   90.00
_cell.angle_gamma   90.00
#
_symmetry.space_group_name_H-M   'P 1'
#
loop_
_entity.id
_entity.type
_entity.pdbx_description
1 polymer ?
#
loop_
_entity_poly.entity_id
_entity_poly.type
_entity_poly.pdbx_seq_one_letter_code
_entity_poly.pdbx_strand_id
1 'polypeptide(L)'
;MSFSPAGRDAPIALLSPELTSQLIDEAPPELAGEMIVSQETAKAVEIFDDLDSDAQADAILAGLVPKDAARVRRLAEYDAGTAGGLMLANAFQFRPNQTVGVVPLRLKRV
;
A
#
# COMPACT_ATOMS: atom_id res chain seq x y z
N MET A 1 -5.53 -17.39 -18.93
CA MET A 1 -6.69 -17.25 -18.03
C MET A 1 -6.43 -15.99 -17.22
N SER A 2 -7.17 -14.90 -17.46
CA SER A 2 -6.96 -13.65 -16.71
C SER A 2 -7.86 -13.68 -15.48
N PHE A 3 -7.29 -13.56 -14.29
CA PHE A 3 -8.07 -13.38 -13.07
C PHE A 3 -8.65 -11.97 -13.03
N SER A 4 -9.84 -11.79 -12.47
CA SER A 4 -10.33 -10.45 -12.15
C SER A 4 -9.42 -9.80 -11.10
N PRO A 5 -9.30 -8.46 -11.04
CA PRO A 5 -8.48 -7.78 -10.03
C PRO A 5 -8.79 -8.29 -8.61
N ALA A 6 -10.07 -8.29 -8.22
CA ALA A 6 -10.49 -8.80 -6.92
C ALA A 6 -10.17 -10.30 -6.69
N GLY A 7 -10.21 -11.12 -7.74
CA GLY A 7 -9.87 -12.55 -7.65
C GLY A 7 -8.37 -12.80 -7.49
N ARG A 8 -7.54 -11.84 -7.91
CA ARG A 8 -6.07 -11.87 -7.82
C ARG A 8 -5.57 -11.24 -6.53
N ASP A 9 -6.21 -10.17 -6.06
CA ASP A 9 -5.78 -9.44 -4.86
C ASP A 9 -5.93 -10.27 -3.58
N ALA A 10 -7.00 -11.06 -3.47
CA ALA A 10 -7.25 -11.91 -2.30
C ALA A 10 -6.13 -12.92 -2.01
N PRO A 11 -5.64 -13.72 -2.99
CA PRO A 11 -4.50 -14.60 -2.75
C PRO A 11 -3.19 -13.83 -2.52
N ILE A 12 -2.96 -12.71 -3.21
CA ILE A 12 -1.75 -11.87 -2.98
C ILE A 12 -1.73 -11.33 -1.55
N ALA A 13 -2.86 -10.95 -0.98
CA ALA A 13 -2.96 -10.48 0.40
C ALA A 13 -2.48 -11.52 1.42
N LEU A 14 -2.56 -12.82 1.09
CA LEU A 14 -2.13 -13.93 1.95
C LEU A 14 -0.65 -14.32 1.77
N LEU A 15 0.01 -13.86 0.71
CA LEU A 15 1.43 -14.12 0.47
C LEU A 15 2.30 -13.29 1.43
N SER A 16 3.54 -13.73 1.67
CA SER A 16 4.52 -12.89 2.37
C SER A 16 4.95 -11.71 1.48
N PRO A 17 5.47 -10.62 2.06
CA PRO A 17 6.02 -9.49 1.31
C PRO A 17 7.07 -9.93 0.27
N GLU A 18 7.98 -10.82 0.66
CA GLU A 18 9.09 -11.30 -0.16
C GLU A 18 8.60 -12.14 -1.37
N LEU A 19 7.58 -12.97 -1.17
CA LEU A 19 6.97 -13.72 -2.29
C LEU A 19 6.15 -12.81 -3.19
N THR A 20 5.61 -11.72 -2.64
CA THR A 20 4.85 -10.75 -3.41
C THR A 20 5.77 -9.85 -4.24
N SER A 21 6.94 -9.46 -3.71
CA SER A 21 7.94 -8.68 -4.44
C SER A 21 8.46 -9.44 -5.67
N GLN A 22 8.77 -10.73 -5.52
CA GLN A 22 9.16 -11.60 -6.65
C GLN A 22 8.10 -11.63 -7.77
N LEU A 23 6.82 -11.72 -7.41
CA LEU A 23 5.73 -11.69 -8.39
C LEU A 23 5.59 -10.31 -9.06
N ILE A 24 5.93 -9.24 -8.34
CA ILE A 24 5.92 -7.87 -8.85
C ILE A 24 7.10 -7.62 -9.79
N ASP A 25 8.27 -8.17 -9.47
CA ASP A 25 9.47 -8.05 -10.30
C ASP A 25 9.28 -8.69 -11.69
N GLU A 26 8.51 -9.79 -11.75
CA GLU A 26 8.15 -10.43 -13.02
C GLU A 26 6.97 -9.75 -13.76
N ALA A 27 6.24 -8.84 -13.10
CA ALA A 27 5.06 -8.21 -13.67
C ALA A 27 5.39 -6.94 -14.48
N PRO A 28 4.61 -6.63 -15.53
CA PRO A 28 4.70 -5.33 -16.20
C PRO A 28 4.48 -4.17 -15.22
N PRO A 29 5.18 -3.03 -15.36
CA PRO A 29 5.15 -1.92 -14.39
C PRO A 29 3.74 -1.42 -14.04
N GLU A 30 2.84 -1.33 -15.02
CA GLU A 30 1.47 -0.89 -14.81
C GLU A 30 0.69 -1.89 -13.93
N LEU A 31 0.85 -3.18 -14.20
CA LEU A 31 0.19 -4.25 -13.45
C LEU A 31 0.78 -4.40 -12.04
N ALA A 32 2.09 -4.19 -11.91
CA ALA A 32 2.81 -4.16 -10.64
C ALA A 32 2.30 -3.02 -9.74
N GLY A 33 2.11 -1.82 -10.29
CA GLY A 33 1.52 -0.70 -9.55
C GLY A 33 0.12 -0.99 -9.05
N GLU A 34 -0.72 -1.62 -9.86
CA GLU A 34 -2.06 -2.05 -9.43
C GLU A 34 -2.01 -3.08 -8.29
N MET A 35 -1.07 -4.05 -8.33
CA MET A 35 -0.87 -5.02 -7.23
C MET A 35 -0.54 -4.32 -5.93
N ILE A 36 0.41 -3.39 -5.96
CA ILE A 36 0.89 -2.73 -4.75
C ILE A 36 -0.21 -1.86 -4.13
N VAL A 37 -0.96 -1.13 -4.97
CA VAL A 37 -2.06 -0.28 -4.48
C VAL A 37 -3.22 -1.09 -3.90
N SER A 38 -3.43 -2.32 -4.39
CA SER A 38 -4.48 -3.19 -3.83
C SER A 38 -4.10 -3.78 -2.46
N GLN A 39 -2.82 -3.71 -2.06
CA GLN A 39 -2.37 -4.17 -0.75
C GLN A 39 -2.59 -3.12 0.35
N GLU A 40 -2.62 -3.60 1.60
CA GLU A 40 -2.53 -2.71 2.74
C GLU A 40 -1.21 -1.93 2.73
N THR A 41 -1.25 -0.69 3.18
CA THR A 41 -0.11 0.23 3.04
C THR A 41 1.15 -0.26 3.74
N ALA A 42 1.04 -0.91 4.89
CA ALA A 42 2.21 -1.46 5.59
C ALA A 42 2.88 -2.57 4.76
N LYS A 43 2.08 -3.52 4.28
CA LYS A 43 2.56 -4.59 3.39
C LYS A 43 3.14 -4.05 2.09
N ALA A 44 2.50 -3.03 1.49
CA ALA A 44 2.98 -2.38 0.28
C ALA A 44 4.38 -1.76 0.45
N VAL A 45 4.71 -1.28 1.65
CA VAL A 45 6.05 -0.76 1.99
C VAL A 45 7.05 -1.89 2.11
N GLU A 46 6.72 -2.95 2.86
CA GLU A 46 7.58 -4.14 2.99
C GLU A 46 7.88 -4.77 1.62
N ILE A 47 6.88 -4.90 0.76
CA ILE A 47 7.03 -5.35 -0.63
C ILE A 47 8.00 -4.45 -1.40
N PHE A 48 7.91 -3.13 -1.21
CA PHE A 48 8.75 -2.15 -1.89
C PHE A 48 10.21 -2.27 -1.45
N ASP A 49 10.45 -2.55 -0.17
CA ASP A 49 11.79 -2.76 0.39
C ASP A 49 12.41 -4.07 -0.10
N ASP A 50 11.56 -5.06 -0.43
CA ASP A 50 11.97 -6.38 -0.95
C ASP A 50 12.05 -6.47 -2.49
N LEU A 51 11.91 -5.36 -3.23
CA LEU A 51 12.07 -5.35 -4.69
C LEU A 51 13.54 -5.48 -5.08
N ASP A 52 13.83 -6.30 -6.10
CA ASP A 52 15.19 -6.53 -6.57
C ASP A 52 15.77 -5.34 -7.36
N SER A 53 14.92 -4.42 -7.85
CA SER A 53 15.29 -3.37 -8.81
C SER A 53 14.75 -2.00 -8.43
N ASP A 54 15.65 -1.09 -8.05
CA ASP A 54 15.36 0.34 -7.83
C ASP A 54 14.68 0.98 -9.05
N ALA A 55 15.07 0.59 -10.27
CA ALA A 55 14.49 1.12 -11.50
C ALA A 55 13.02 0.68 -11.69
N GLN A 56 12.68 -0.53 -11.23
CA GLN A 56 11.31 -1.05 -11.26
C GLN A 56 10.47 -0.40 -10.16
N ALA A 57 11.03 -0.24 -8.96
CA ALA A 57 10.43 0.53 -7.88
C ALA A 57 10.05 1.95 -8.35
N ASP A 58 10.95 2.65 -9.03
CA ASP A 58 10.70 3.98 -9.58
C ASP A 58 9.62 3.96 -10.69
N ALA A 59 9.65 2.98 -11.59
CA ALA A 59 8.65 2.84 -12.64
C ALA A 59 7.25 2.58 -12.08
N ILE A 60 7.15 1.76 -11.02
CA ILE A 60 5.91 1.49 -10.33
C ILE A 60 5.38 2.78 -9.67
N LEU A 61 6.22 3.50 -8.92
CA LEU A 61 5.84 4.77 -8.30
C LEU A 61 5.37 5.81 -9.32
N ALA A 62 5.97 5.84 -10.51
CA ALA A 62 5.58 6.72 -11.60
C ALA A 62 4.19 6.38 -12.18
N GLY A 63 3.78 5.11 -12.12
CA GLY A 63 2.45 4.64 -12.55
C GLY A 63 1.34 4.88 -11.53
N LEU A 64 1.66 5.19 -10.27
CA LEU A 64 0.67 5.39 -9.21
C LEU A 64 0.04 6.79 -9.24
N VAL A 65 -1.19 6.89 -8.73
CA VAL A 65 -1.81 8.20 -8.45
C VAL A 65 -0.94 8.95 -7.42
N PRO A 66 -0.68 10.26 -7.57
CA PRO A 66 0.30 10.99 -6.75
C PRO A 66 0.12 10.84 -5.24
N LYS A 67 -1.13 10.72 -4.78
CA LYS A 67 -1.45 10.52 -3.35
C LYS A 67 -0.93 9.18 -2.82
N ASP A 68 -1.10 8.11 -3.59
CA ASP A 68 -0.71 6.76 -3.18
C ASP A 68 0.81 6.60 -3.28
N ALA A 69 1.43 7.12 -4.35
CA ALA A 69 2.89 7.20 -4.49
C ALA A 69 3.55 7.93 -3.32
N ALA A 70 3.02 9.10 -2.94
CA ALA A 70 3.54 9.89 -1.84
C ALA A 70 3.40 9.18 -0.48
N ARG A 71 2.33 8.40 -0.30
CA ARG A 71 2.11 7.64 0.93
C ARG A 71 3.12 6.50 1.07
N VAL A 72 3.35 5.72 0.00
CA VAL A 72 4.32 4.61 0.01
C VAL A 72 5.73 5.14 0.20
N ARG A 73 6.16 6.16 -0.58
CA ARG A 73 7.47 6.80 -0.43
C ARG A 73 7.74 7.27 1.00
N ARG A 74 6.79 7.98 1.59
CA ARG A 74 6.92 8.52 2.95
C ARG A 74 7.09 7.41 4.00
N LEU A 75 6.45 6.26 3.81
CA LEU A 75 6.49 5.18 4.79
C LEU A 75 7.73 4.29 4.63
N ALA A 76 8.20 4.08 3.41
CA ALA A 76 9.47 3.39 3.13
C ALA A 76 10.70 4.15 3.67
N GLU A 77 10.59 5.46 3.91
CA GLU A 77 11.65 6.23 4.57
C GLU A 77 11.85 5.85 6.05
N TYR A 78 10.88 5.18 6.69
CA TYR A 78 11.00 4.77 8.09
C TYR A 78 11.63 3.38 8.20
N ASP A 79 12.65 3.25 9.06
CA ASP A 79 13.19 1.95 9.42
C ASP A 79 12.11 1.05 10.05
N ALA A 80 12.09 -0.22 9.65
CA ALA A 80 11.08 -1.21 10.04
C ALA A 80 10.96 -1.40 11.57
N GLY A 81 12.03 -1.16 12.33
CA GLY A 81 12.04 -1.25 13.80
C GLY A 81 11.47 -0.03 14.51
N THR A 82 11.09 1.02 13.77
CA THR A 82 10.62 2.27 14.34
C THR A 82 9.09 2.34 14.42
N ALA A 83 8.59 3.23 15.27
CA ALA A 83 7.16 3.48 15.36
C ALA A 83 6.55 3.91 14.01
N GLY A 84 7.34 4.54 13.12
CA GLY A 84 6.90 4.89 11.76
C GLY A 84 6.79 3.67 10.84
N GLY A 85 7.75 2.75 10.89
CA GLY A 85 7.75 1.50 10.11
C GLY A 85 6.65 0.52 10.53
N LEU A 86 6.26 0.53 11.82
CA LEU A 86 5.19 -0.33 12.35
C LEU A 86 3.78 0.29 12.25
N MET A 87 3.65 1.51 11.73
CA MET A 87 2.38 2.25 11.77
C MET A 87 1.45 1.89 10.61
N LEU A 88 0.20 1.51 10.95
CA LEU A 88 -0.88 1.42 9.96
C LEU A 88 -1.25 2.82 9.46
N ALA A 89 -1.10 3.05 8.15
CA ALA A 89 -1.31 4.36 7.52
C ALA A 89 -2.77 4.84 7.50
N ASN A 90 -3.72 3.95 7.81
CA ASN A 90 -5.16 4.22 7.74
C ASN A 90 -5.69 4.66 9.11
N ALA A 91 -5.34 5.87 9.53
CA ALA A 91 -5.89 6.48 10.74
C ALA A 91 -7.10 7.36 10.43
N PHE A 92 -8.22 7.16 11.14
CA PHE A 92 -9.34 8.08 11.13
C PHE A 92 -8.99 9.34 11.93
N GLN A 93 -8.79 10.46 11.24
CA GLN A 93 -8.49 11.74 11.88
C GLN A 93 -9.75 12.62 12.01
N PHE A 94 -9.98 13.13 13.21
CA PHE A 94 -11.06 14.06 13.54
C PHE A 94 -10.48 15.38 14.06
N ARG A 95 -11.19 16.48 13.83
CA ARG A 95 -10.79 17.79 14.37
C ARG A 95 -11.25 17.92 15.82
N PRO A 96 -10.51 18.62 16.70
CA PRO A 96 -10.84 18.75 18.12
C PRO A 96 -12.17 19.47 18.40
N ASN A 97 -12.71 20.20 17.43
CA ASN A 97 -14.00 20.89 17.53
C ASN A 97 -15.19 20.06 17.01
N GLN A 98 -14.99 18.80 16.62
CA GLN A 98 -16.08 17.93 16.19
C GLN A 98 -16.80 17.33 17.40
N THR A 99 -18.13 17.33 17.33
CA THR A 99 -18.97 16.84 18.42
C THR A 99 -19.19 15.33 18.32
N VAL A 100 -19.59 14.72 19.44
CA VAL A 100 -19.98 13.30 19.53
C VAL A 100 -21.13 12.96 18.57
N GLY A 101 -21.90 13.92 18.06
CA GLY A 101 -22.92 13.68 17.03
C GLY A 101 -22.35 13.49 15.61
N VAL A 102 -21.17 14.06 15.32
CA VAL A 102 -20.57 14.08 13.98
C VAL A 102 -19.58 12.93 13.78
N VAL A 103 -18.81 12.57 14.80
CA VAL A 103 -17.78 11.52 14.73
C VAL A 103 -18.38 10.14 14.37
N PRO A 104 -19.45 9.66 15.04
CA PRO A 104 -20.06 8.35 14.72
C PRO A 104 -20.74 8.34 13.35
N LEU A 105 -21.29 9.48 12.89
CA LEU A 105 -21.89 9.58 11.56
C LEU A 105 -20.83 9.43 10.46
N ARG A 106 -19.62 9.96 10.67
CA ARG A 106 -18.50 9.79 9.74
C ARG A 106 -17.92 8.38 9.75
N LEU A 107 -17.84 7.73 10.92
CA LEU A 107 -17.36 6.34 11.00
C LEU A 107 -18.25 5.36 10.22
N LYS A 108 -19.56 5.59 10.19
CA LYS A 108 -20.54 4.69 9.53
C LYS A 108 -20.59 4.81 7.99
N ARG A 109 -19.79 5.69 7.39
CA ARG A 109 -19.79 5.98 5.94
C ARG A 109 -18.50 5.55 5.23
N VAL A 110 -17.65 4.82 5.95
CA VAL A 110 -16.40 4.22 5.46
C VAL A 110 -16.63 2.73 5.40
#